data_AF-A0A382LK32-F1
#
_entry.id   AF-A0A382LK32-F1
#
_cell.length_a   1.000
_cell.length_b   1.000
_cell.length_c   1.000
_cell.angle_alpha   90.00
_cell.angle_beta   90.00
_cell.angle_gamma   90.00
#
_symmetry.space_group_name_H-M   'P 1'
#
loop_
_entity.id
_entity.type
_entity.pdbx_description
1 polymer ?
#
loop_
_entity_poly.entity_id
_entity_poly.type
_entity_poly.pdbx_seq_one_letter_code
_entity_poly.pdbx_strand_id
1 'polypeptide(L)'
;INSTASTLSLNNSDSHLILDNVTVSYVSSSAASNSSKGLEVTADSLLTNLSLTEKIRLSIANDKNFSITESLTVPTQGMDLAGAGTLDLTDNLTLNGNVTLASGSLTIDARELQLNLGGDLNLTGGILLTDNTTNIHLLANSIVTTNSEQTVGKVTILENQSPMLTLGNTTKLEIVKIVSIASSCPMSLPIKPKAQVKLEGGVQVEAGGTLCIDGWLKGDIVLNGGTLQVDDDTTIGSSSRISLLSSSILKIVTGKTLAYSGSAISVGANTLTLSGGGSFVSGGLTLNDADSKLLLNSITLDSVSTSSDSLGLDVDNNSTITALSVGHITPVSVAAGKSLSGAVTVTAGSLKLNETGTLASTIAMSGGTLDADESSTVSGVLSHSADITIDVADNKTLT
;
A
#
# COMPACT_ATOMS: atom_id res chain seq x y z
N ILE A 1 26.55 -36.38 -20.08
CA ILE A 1 27.95 -36.05 -19.72
C ILE A 1 27.92 -35.49 -18.30
N ASN A 2 28.62 -36.08 -17.35
CA ASN A 2 28.88 -35.44 -16.07
C ASN A 2 30.19 -34.66 -16.21
N SER A 3 30.10 -33.35 -16.41
CA SER A 3 31.27 -32.48 -16.65
C SER A 3 31.56 -31.70 -15.38
N THR A 4 32.65 -32.06 -14.69
CA THR A 4 33.11 -31.36 -13.47
C THR A 4 34.13 -30.25 -13.76
N ALA A 5 34.55 -30.06 -15.02
CA ALA A 5 35.64 -29.14 -15.36
C ALA A 5 35.53 -28.41 -16.71
N SER A 6 34.78 -28.93 -17.70
CA SER A 6 34.68 -28.31 -19.02
C SER A 6 33.33 -27.62 -19.24
N THR A 7 33.37 -26.34 -19.62
CA THR A 7 32.19 -25.57 -20.00
C THR A 7 31.58 -26.13 -21.29
N LEU A 8 30.30 -26.47 -21.26
CA LEU A 8 29.52 -26.77 -22.46
C LEU A 8 29.02 -25.45 -23.05
N SER A 9 29.23 -25.23 -24.35
CA SER A 9 28.94 -23.94 -24.98
C SER A 9 27.87 -24.04 -26.06
N LEU A 10 26.88 -23.15 -25.99
CA LEU A 10 25.89 -22.86 -27.02
C LEU A 10 26.35 -21.60 -27.76
N ASN A 11 27.08 -21.78 -28.87
CA ASN A 11 27.79 -20.71 -29.57
C ASN A 11 27.28 -20.43 -31.00
N ASN A 12 26.17 -21.06 -31.38
CA ASN A 12 25.44 -20.79 -32.62
C ASN A 12 23.93 -20.88 -32.34
N SER A 13 23.13 -20.17 -33.13
CA SER A 13 21.66 -20.27 -33.15
C SER A 13 21.12 -21.68 -33.32
N ASP A 14 21.89 -22.59 -33.93
CA ASP A 14 21.56 -24.01 -34.09
C ASP A 14 22.07 -24.92 -32.97
N SER A 15 22.81 -24.38 -31.99
CA SER A 15 23.27 -25.15 -30.85
C SER A 15 22.08 -25.70 -30.06
N HIS A 16 22.12 -27.00 -29.77
CA HIS A 16 21.06 -27.70 -29.05
C HIS A 16 21.70 -28.62 -28.02
N LEU A 17 21.65 -28.22 -26.75
CA LEU A 17 22.15 -29.02 -25.64
C LEU A 17 20.97 -29.70 -24.97
N ILE A 18 20.99 -31.03 -24.94
CA ILE A 18 19.99 -31.85 -24.27
C ILE A 18 20.61 -32.38 -22.96
N LEU A 19 19.98 -32.06 -21.85
CA LEU A 19 20.27 -32.62 -20.54
C LEU A 19 19.28 -33.75 -20.25
N ASP A 20 19.81 -34.94 -20.00
CA ASP A 20 19.06 -36.17 -19.77
C ASP A 20 19.69 -36.90 -18.58
N ASN A 21 19.20 -36.61 -17.38
CA ASN A 21 19.66 -37.21 -16.12
C ASN A 21 21.16 -36.97 -15.86
N VAL A 22 21.58 -35.71 -15.90
CA VAL A 22 23.00 -35.31 -15.79
C VAL A 22 23.23 -34.25 -14.73
N THR A 23 24.47 -34.23 -14.23
CA THR A 23 25.01 -33.12 -13.45
C THR A 23 26.12 -32.43 -14.23
N VAL A 24 25.93 -31.15 -14.53
CA VAL A 24 26.87 -30.34 -15.30
C VAL A 24 27.33 -29.16 -14.46
N SER A 25 28.63 -28.87 -14.41
CA SER A 25 29.11 -27.70 -13.66
C SER A 25 28.84 -26.39 -14.41
N TYR A 26 29.22 -26.29 -15.69
CA TYR A 26 29.16 -25.02 -16.41
C TYR A 26 28.56 -25.16 -17.80
N VAL A 27 27.53 -24.37 -18.08
CA VAL A 27 26.98 -24.15 -19.41
C VAL A 27 27.08 -22.66 -19.74
N SER A 28 27.57 -22.32 -20.93
CA SER A 28 27.58 -20.95 -21.44
C SER A 28 26.80 -20.81 -22.73
N SER A 29 26.13 -19.67 -22.91
CA SER A 29 25.47 -19.30 -24.17
C SER A 29 26.02 -17.97 -24.68
N SER A 30 26.68 -18.01 -25.84
CA SER A 30 27.29 -16.85 -26.49
C SER A 30 26.67 -16.50 -27.85
N ALA A 31 25.65 -17.23 -28.27
CA ALA A 31 24.83 -16.91 -29.43
C ALA A 31 23.35 -17.05 -29.09
N ALA A 32 22.51 -16.23 -29.74
CA ALA A 32 21.07 -16.29 -29.56
C ALA A 32 20.50 -17.60 -30.11
N SER A 33 19.72 -18.31 -29.31
CA SER A 33 19.05 -19.54 -29.74
C SER A 33 17.87 -19.27 -30.67
N ASN A 34 17.46 -20.25 -31.46
CA ASN A 34 16.24 -20.15 -32.28
C ASN A 34 14.97 -20.63 -31.54
N SER A 35 13.82 -20.64 -32.22
CA SER A 35 12.52 -21.01 -31.64
C SER A 35 12.38 -22.49 -31.25
N SER A 36 13.31 -23.36 -31.68
CA SER A 36 13.23 -24.81 -31.52
C SER A 36 14.45 -25.43 -30.83
N LYS A 37 15.58 -24.74 -30.82
CA LYS A 37 16.86 -25.21 -30.26
C LYS A 37 17.33 -24.25 -29.19
N GLY A 38 18.15 -24.74 -28.28
CA GLY A 38 18.64 -24.02 -27.10
C GLY A 38 19.08 -25.02 -26.05
N LEU A 39 18.67 -24.81 -24.80
CA LEU A 39 18.85 -25.76 -23.71
C LEU A 39 17.56 -26.54 -23.48
N GLU A 40 17.61 -27.85 -23.63
CA GLU A 40 16.48 -28.75 -23.42
C GLU A 40 16.78 -29.72 -22.27
N VAL A 41 15.84 -29.91 -21.36
CA VAL A 41 15.94 -30.83 -20.24
C VAL A 41 14.87 -31.90 -20.40
N THR A 42 15.30 -33.14 -20.66
CA THR A 42 14.43 -34.29 -20.95
C THR A 42 14.30 -35.26 -19.78
N ALA A 43 15.26 -35.20 -18.84
CA ALA A 43 15.16 -35.85 -17.54
C ALA A 43 15.80 -34.98 -16.44
N ASP A 44 15.47 -35.26 -15.18
CA ASP A 44 15.88 -34.46 -14.02
C ASP A 44 17.38 -34.18 -14.04
N SER A 45 17.77 -32.91 -14.03
CA SER A 45 19.16 -32.50 -14.25
C SER A 45 19.57 -31.38 -13.31
N LEU A 46 20.86 -31.35 -13.00
CA LEU A 46 21.46 -30.36 -12.10
C LEU A 46 22.53 -29.58 -12.86
N LEU A 47 22.46 -28.25 -12.81
CA LEU A 47 23.47 -27.35 -13.35
C LEU A 47 24.03 -26.48 -12.22
N THR A 48 25.35 -26.39 -12.11
CA THR A 48 25.94 -25.46 -11.13
C THR A 48 25.75 -24.01 -11.57
N ASN A 49 26.20 -23.67 -12.79
CA ASN A 49 26.15 -22.31 -13.32
C ASN A 49 25.68 -22.27 -14.79
N LEU A 50 24.73 -21.38 -15.08
CA LEU A 50 24.31 -21.03 -16.43
C LEU A 50 24.71 -19.58 -16.76
N SER A 51 25.73 -19.41 -17.61
CA SER A 51 26.23 -18.11 -18.01
C SER A 51 25.67 -17.71 -19.38
N LEU A 52 24.97 -16.58 -19.47
CA LEU A 52 24.25 -16.15 -20.66
C LEU A 52 24.69 -14.75 -21.08
N THR A 53 25.10 -14.59 -22.34
CA THR A 53 25.34 -13.26 -22.94
C THR A 53 24.34 -12.90 -24.04
N GLU A 54 23.54 -13.87 -24.46
CA GLU A 54 22.57 -13.74 -25.56
C GLU A 54 21.25 -14.43 -25.18
N LYS A 55 20.19 -14.18 -25.96
CA LYS A 55 18.88 -14.78 -25.72
C LYS A 55 18.93 -16.30 -25.82
N ILE A 56 18.37 -17.00 -24.83
CA ILE A 56 18.25 -18.47 -24.86
C ILE A 56 16.81 -18.94 -24.70
N ARG A 57 16.47 -20.03 -25.38
CA ARG A 57 15.31 -20.86 -25.13
C ARG A 57 15.70 -21.98 -24.17
N LEU A 58 15.06 -22.02 -23.00
CA LEU A 58 15.14 -23.09 -22.03
C LEU A 58 13.83 -23.88 -22.05
N SER A 59 13.89 -25.17 -22.37
CA SER A 59 12.74 -26.06 -22.39
C SER A 59 12.91 -27.18 -21.37
N ILE A 60 11.92 -27.40 -20.52
CA ILE A 60 11.93 -28.47 -19.52
C ILE A 60 10.73 -29.39 -19.77
N ALA A 61 11.01 -30.68 -19.98
CA ALA A 61 10.01 -31.70 -20.22
C ALA A 61 9.03 -31.84 -19.04
N ASN A 62 7.83 -32.34 -19.34
CA ASN A 62 6.77 -32.52 -18.35
C ASN A 62 7.24 -33.40 -17.18
N ASP A 63 6.87 -33.02 -15.96
CA ASP A 63 7.25 -33.70 -14.72
C ASP A 63 8.76 -33.88 -14.54
N LYS A 64 9.57 -32.97 -15.09
CA LYS A 64 11.03 -32.94 -14.89
C LYS A 64 11.48 -31.71 -14.16
N ASN A 65 12.54 -31.88 -13.38
CA ASN A 65 13.16 -30.80 -12.64
C ASN A 65 14.53 -30.43 -13.21
N PHE A 66 14.75 -29.14 -13.41
CA PHE A 66 16.05 -28.58 -13.76
C PHE A 66 16.49 -27.63 -12.67
N SER A 67 17.46 -28.06 -11.86
CA SER A 67 17.95 -27.26 -10.75
C SER A 67 19.20 -26.49 -11.15
N ILE A 68 19.24 -25.18 -10.88
CA ILE A 68 20.43 -24.33 -11.03
C ILE A 68 20.89 -23.89 -9.64
N THR A 69 22.14 -24.21 -9.26
CA THR A 69 22.59 -24.01 -7.87
C THR A 69 23.17 -22.64 -7.57
N GLU A 70 23.71 -21.95 -8.57
CA GLU A 70 24.21 -20.57 -8.46
C GLU A 70 23.20 -19.58 -9.04
N SER A 71 23.34 -18.31 -8.66
CA SER A 71 22.53 -17.21 -9.16
C SER A 71 22.37 -17.22 -10.70
N LEU A 72 21.13 -17.18 -11.18
CA LEU A 72 20.83 -17.09 -12.61
C LEU A 72 20.69 -15.62 -13.02
N THR A 73 21.50 -15.19 -14.00
CA THR A 73 21.37 -13.86 -14.61
C THR A 73 20.89 -13.99 -16.05
N VAL A 74 19.68 -13.49 -16.31
CA VAL A 74 19.13 -13.36 -17.66
C VAL A 74 19.69 -12.08 -18.29
N PRO A 75 20.28 -12.15 -19.50
CA PRO A 75 20.90 -10.99 -20.13
C PRO A 75 19.83 -10.05 -20.70
N THR A 76 20.22 -8.86 -21.16
CA THR A 76 19.28 -7.86 -21.71
C THR A 76 18.53 -8.35 -22.95
N GLN A 77 19.06 -9.36 -23.64
CA GLN A 77 18.41 -10.01 -24.79
C GLN A 77 17.23 -10.93 -24.36
N GLY A 78 17.14 -11.27 -23.07
CA GLY A 78 16.04 -12.03 -22.48
C GLY A 78 16.22 -13.56 -22.48
N MET A 79 15.14 -14.25 -22.13
CA MET A 79 15.06 -15.71 -22.11
C MET A 79 13.63 -16.17 -22.44
N ASP A 80 13.52 -17.19 -23.29
CA ASP A 80 12.24 -17.86 -23.56
C ASP A 80 12.17 -19.16 -22.77
N LEU A 81 11.14 -19.32 -21.96
CA LEU A 81 10.85 -20.55 -21.23
C LEU A 81 9.86 -21.40 -22.02
N ALA A 82 9.99 -22.72 -21.93
CA ALA A 82 9.12 -23.64 -22.62
C ALA A 82 8.94 -24.98 -21.88
N GLY A 83 7.87 -25.69 -22.22
CA GLY A 83 7.59 -27.01 -21.67
C GLY A 83 6.70 -26.93 -20.43
N ALA A 84 6.75 -27.97 -19.61
CA ALA A 84 5.81 -28.14 -18.49
C ALA A 84 6.50 -28.70 -17.23
N GLY A 85 7.83 -28.75 -17.20
CA GLY A 85 8.58 -29.10 -16.00
C GLY A 85 8.78 -27.91 -15.04
N THR A 86 9.75 -28.07 -14.15
CA THR A 86 10.11 -27.10 -13.12
C THR A 86 11.54 -26.62 -13.33
N LEU A 87 11.72 -25.30 -13.39
CA LEU A 87 13.00 -24.63 -13.19
C LEU A 87 13.14 -24.32 -11.70
N ASP A 88 14.02 -25.06 -11.04
CA ASP A 88 14.29 -24.97 -9.61
C ASP A 88 15.54 -24.12 -9.38
N LEU A 89 15.38 -22.96 -8.74
CA LEU A 89 16.46 -22.02 -8.49
C LEU A 89 16.79 -22.05 -7.00
N THR A 90 18.07 -22.23 -6.65
CA THR A 90 18.49 -22.26 -5.23
C THR A 90 19.21 -20.98 -4.79
N ASP A 91 19.38 -20.03 -5.71
CA ASP A 91 20.03 -18.74 -5.47
C ASP A 91 19.39 -17.67 -6.39
N ASN A 92 19.72 -16.41 -6.17
CA ASN A 92 19.01 -15.26 -6.71
C ASN A 92 18.80 -15.29 -8.23
N LEU A 93 17.63 -14.82 -8.67
CA LEU A 93 17.31 -14.61 -10.08
C LEU A 93 17.44 -13.14 -10.43
N THR A 94 18.27 -12.82 -11.43
CA THR A 94 18.42 -11.45 -11.94
C THR A 94 17.97 -11.36 -13.38
N LEU A 95 16.98 -10.51 -13.65
CA LEU A 95 16.41 -10.29 -14.97
C LEU A 95 16.90 -8.96 -15.53
N ASN A 96 18.01 -8.94 -16.28
CA ASN A 96 18.41 -7.74 -17.02
C ASN A 96 17.58 -7.54 -18.30
N GLY A 97 16.95 -8.60 -18.78
CA GLY A 97 16.01 -8.59 -19.91
C GLY A 97 14.80 -9.47 -19.62
N ASN A 98 13.87 -9.48 -20.56
CA ASN A 98 12.57 -10.11 -20.36
C ASN A 98 12.66 -11.64 -20.31
N VAL A 99 11.92 -12.25 -19.40
CA VAL A 99 11.67 -13.69 -19.34
C VAL A 99 10.22 -13.92 -19.75
N THR A 100 10.01 -14.73 -20.80
CA THR A 100 8.66 -15.02 -21.30
C THR A 100 8.44 -16.53 -21.40
N LEU A 101 7.31 -17.01 -20.89
CA LEU A 101 6.84 -18.35 -21.19
C LEU A 101 6.33 -18.39 -22.64
N ALA A 102 7.17 -18.91 -23.54
CA ALA A 102 6.87 -18.98 -24.97
C ALA A 102 5.88 -20.11 -25.31
N SER A 103 5.85 -21.18 -24.51
CA SER A 103 4.94 -22.32 -24.73
C SER A 103 4.86 -23.23 -23.51
N GLY A 104 3.68 -23.80 -23.26
CA GLY A 104 3.48 -24.79 -22.19
C GLY A 104 3.04 -24.16 -20.87
N SER A 105 3.41 -24.79 -19.75
CA SER A 105 2.96 -24.45 -18.39
C SER A 105 4.10 -24.60 -17.38
N LEU A 106 5.33 -24.26 -17.79
CA LEU A 106 6.52 -24.40 -16.97
C LEU A 106 6.38 -23.68 -15.63
N THR A 107 6.91 -24.31 -14.60
CA THR A 107 6.99 -23.77 -13.24
C THR A 107 8.35 -23.17 -12.98
N ILE A 108 8.41 -21.96 -12.44
CA ILE A 108 9.64 -21.41 -11.82
C ILE A 108 9.46 -21.52 -10.32
N ASP A 109 10.36 -22.25 -9.66
CA ASP A 109 10.47 -22.26 -8.21
C ASP A 109 11.44 -21.16 -7.77
N ALA A 110 10.91 -20.13 -7.11
CA ALA A 110 11.66 -18.98 -6.64
C ALA A 110 11.51 -18.76 -5.12
N ARG A 111 11.09 -19.80 -4.39
CA ARG A 111 10.94 -19.79 -2.94
C ARG A 111 12.27 -19.49 -2.25
N GLU A 112 12.23 -18.70 -1.18
CA GLU A 112 13.42 -18.28 -0.41
C GLU A 112 14.44 -17.38 -1.16
N LEU A 113 14.14 -16.93 -2.39
CA LEU A 113 15.10 -16.19 -3.23
C LEU A 113 14.90 -14.67 -3.23
N GLN A 114 15.91 -13.94 -3.70
CA GLN A 114 15.73 -12.57 -4.20
C GLN A 114 15.51 -12.57 -5.72
N LEU A 115 14.39 -11.99 -6.14
CA LEU A 115 14.03 -11.72 -7.54
C LEU A 115 14.43 -10.29 -7.89
N ASN A 116 15.53 -10.11 -8.62
CA ASN A 116 15.99 -8.81 -9.10
C ASN A 116 15.39 -8.53 -10.49
N LEU A 117 14.47 -7.57 -10.56
CA LEU A 117 13.71 -7.27 -11.79
C LEU A 117 14.24 -6.00 -12.46
N GLY A 118 15.00 -6.17 -13.54
CA GLY A 118 15.37 -5.13 -14.51
C GLY A 118 14.63 -5.28 -15.85
N GLY A 119 13.88 -6.38 -16.03
CA GLY A 119 13.04 -6.68 -17.19
C GLY A 119 11.78 -7.42 -16.77
N ASP A 120 10.89 -7.65 -17.73
CA ASP A 120 9.58 -8.24 -17.46
C ASP A 120 9.66 -9.75 -17.19
N LEU A 121 8.84 -10.24 -16.26
CA LEU A 121 8.57 -11.66 -16.03
C LEU A 121 7.14 -11.97 -16.48
N ASN A 122 7.00 -12.59 -17.65
CA ASN A 122 5.71 -12.98 -18.20
C ASN A 122 5.54 -14.51 -18.20
N LEU A 123 4.77 -15.01 -17.23
CA LEU A 123 4.44 -16.42 -17.05
C LEU A 123 2.96 -16.68 -17.29
N THR A 124 2.35 -15.98 -18.25
CA THR A 124 0.97 -16.27 -18.68
C THR A 124 0.88 -17.73 -19.14
N GLY A 125 0.14 -18.55 -18.38
CA GLY A 125 -0.01 -19.99 -18.63
C GLY A 125 0.86 -20.89 -17.76
N GLY A 126 1.88 -20.33 -17.10
CA GLY A 126 2.79 -21.03 -16.20
C GLY A 126 2.51 -20.77 -14.73
N ILE A 127 3.46 -21.21 -13.89
CA ILE A 127 3.39 -21.08 -12.43
C ILE A 127 4.67 -20.42 -11.93
N LEU A 128 4.53 -19.41 -11.09
CA LEU A 128 5.60 -18.90 -10.24
C LEU A 128 5.31 -19.38 -8.82
N LEU A 129 6.27 -20.05 -8.20
CA LEU A 129 6.23 -20.39 -6.78
C LEU A 129 7.06 -19.38 -6.01
N THR A 130 6.42 -18.68 -5.10
CA THR A 130 7.04 -17.78 -4.12
C THR A 130 6.51 -18.08 -2.73
N ASP A 131 7.14 -17.50 -1.72
CA ASP A 131 6.78 -17.61 -0.32
C ASP A 131 7.13 -16.34 0.46
N ASN A 132 6.92 -16.36 1.78
CA ASN A 132 7.15 -15.23 2.67
C ASN A 132 8.64 -14.83 2.86
N THR A 133 9.57 -15.63 2.36
CA THR A 133 11.01 -15.34 2.37
C THR A 133 11.48 -14.85 1.00
N THR A 134 10.75 -15.13 -0.08
CA THR A 134 10.97 -14.59 -1.42
C THR A 134 10.85 -13.07 -1.41
N ASN A 135 11.85 -12.34 -1.92
CA ASN A 135 11.83 -10.87 -1.96
C ASN A 135 11.95 -10.37 -3.39
N ILE A 136 11.20 -9.32 -3.75
CA ILE A 136 11.35 -8.65 -5.04
C ILE A 136 12.20 -7.39 -4.86
N HIS A 137 13.19 -7.22 -5.72
CA HIS A 137 14.03 -6.04 -5.79
C HIS A 137 13.98 -5.45 -7.19
N LEU A 138 13.48 -4.22 -7.33
CA LEU A 138 13.34 -3.58 -8.63
C LEU A 138 14.62 -2.82 -8.99
N LEU A 139 15.17 -3.17 -10.15
CA LEU A 139 16.29 -2.49 -10.81
C LEU A 139 15.79 -1.50 -11.89
N ALA A 140 14.62 -1.79 -12.47
CA ALA A 140 13.95 -0.95 -13.45
C ALA A 140 12.43 -1.14 -13.39
N ASN A 141 11.67 -0.33 -14.14
CA ASN A 141 10.25 -0.60 -14.37
C ASN A 141 10.09 -2.00 -14.95
N SER A 142 9.27 -2.82 -14.30
CA SER A 142 9.13 -4.23 -14.65
C SER A 142 7.67 -4.64 -14.54
N ILE A 143 7.26 -5.57 -15.39
CA ILE A 143 5.94 -6.20 -15.36
C ILE A 143 6.07 -7.63 -14.86
N VAL A 144 5.26 -8.02 -13.86
CA VAL A 144 5.11 -9.42 -13.45
C VAL A 144 3.71 -9.90 -13.80
N THR A 145 3.65 -10.89 -14.70
CA THR A 145 2.40 -11.53 -15.12
C THR A 145 2.40 -12.99 -14.71
N THR A 146 1.51 -13.35 -13.78
CA THR A 146 1.27 -14.73 -13.33
C THR A 146 -0.23 -15.02 -13.36
N ASN A 147 -0.61 -16.30 -13.24
CA ASN A 147 -2.00 -16.73 -13.18
C ASN A 147 -2.53 -16.95 -11.76
N SER A 148 -1.75 -16.60 -10.74
CA SER A 148 -2.06 -16.85 -9.33
C SER A 148 -1.57 -15.70 -8.45
N GLU A 149 -2.18 -15.59 -7.26
CA GLU A 149 -1.67 -14.74 -6.20
C GLU A 149 -0.30 -15.23 -5.74
N GLN A 150 0.63 -14.30 -5.53
CA GLN A 150 2.01 -14.56 -5.13
C GLN A 150 2.23 -14.00 -3.73
N THR A 151 2.71 -14.82 -2.81
CA THR A 151 3.13 -14.37 -1.47
C THR A 151 4.60 -14.03 -1.52
N VAL A 152 4.98 -12.83 -1.06
CA VAL A 152 6.37 -12.37 -0.97
C VAL A 152 6.65 -11.71 0.38
N GLY A 153 7.90 -11.75 0.80
CA GLY A 153 8.37 -11.07 2.01
C GLY A 153 8.29 -9.56 1.88
N LYS A 154 8.99 -8.97 0.91
CA LYS A 154 9.01 -7.51 0.66
C LYS A 154 9.27 -7.18 -0.80
N VAL A 155 8.88 -5.96 -1.19
CA VAL A 155 9.27 -5.32 -2.45
C VAL A 155 10.18 -4.13 -2.13
N THR A 156 11.33 -4.04 -2.79
CA THR A 156 12.34 -3.00 -2.54
C THR A 156 12.82 -2.38 -3.85
N ILE A 157 13.42 -1.20 -3.75
CA ILE A 157 13.99 -0.43 -4.87
C ILE A 157 15.39 0.05 -4.51
N LEU A 158 16.21 0.39 -5.50
CA LEU A 158 17.47 1.10 -5.25
C LEU A 158 17.20 2.49 -4.67
N GLU A 159 18.07 2.93 -3.76
CA GLU A 159 18.05 4.30 -3.25
C GLU A 159 18.13 5.32 -4.40
N ASN A 160 17.35 6.40 -4.28
CA ASN A 160 17.27 7.48 -5.27
C ASN A 160 16.78 7.06 -6.66
N GLN A 161 16.17 5.87 -6.79
CA GLN A 161 15.46 5.44 -8.00
C GLN A 161 13.96 5.38 -7.75
N SER A 162 13.18 5.38 -8.83
CA SER A 162 11.72 5.31 -8.80
C SER A 162 11.16 4.25 -9.75
N PRO A 163 11.71 3.01 -9.77
CA PRO A 163 11.12 1.95 -10.59
C PRO A 163 9.74 1.58 -10.04
N MET A 164 8.90 1.07 -10.93
CA MET A 164 7.54 0.65 -10.61
C MET A 164 7.33 -0.80 -11.04
N LEU A 165 6.87 -1.64 -10.11
CA LEU A 165 6.37 -2.96 -10.40
C LEU A 165 4.94 -2.84 -10.92
N THR A 166 4.73 -3.28 -12.15
CA THR A 166 3.38 -3.38 -12.72
C THR A 166 2.92 -4.83 -12.63
N LEU A 167 1.78 -5.04 -11.97
CA LEU A 167 1.16 -6.35 -11.90
C LEU A 167 0.27 -6.55 -13.14
N GLY A 168 0.41 -7.70 -13.81
CA GLY A 168 -0.49 -8.11 -14.88
C GLY A 168 -1.92 -8.30 -14.38
N ASN A 169 -2.91 -8.32 -15.29
CA ASN A 169 -4.33 -8.34 -14.93
C ASN A 169 -4.74 -9.51 -14.01
N THR A 170 -4.08 -10.66 -14.15
CA THR A 170 -4.32 -11.88 -13.35
C THR A 170 -3.41 -12.00 -12.13
N THR A 171 -2.39 -11.14 -12.05
CA THR A 171 -1.41 -11.15 -10.95
C THR A 171 -1.99 -10.47 -9.72
N LYS A 172 -1.85 -11.10 -8.57
CA LYS A 172 -2.05 -10.48 -7.26
C LYS A 172 -0.81 -10.70 -6.42
N LEU A 173 -0.52 -9.75 -5.53
CA LEU A 173 0.65 -9.82 -4.66
C LEU A 173 0.23 -9.69 -3.21
N GLU A 174 0.68 -10.61 -2.37
CA GLU A 174 0.54 -10.58 -0.92
C GLU A 174 1.91 -10.32 -0.31
N ILE A 175 2.06 -9.18 0.36
CA ILE A 175 3.28 -8.77 1.06
C ILE A 175 3.07 -8.97 2.55
N VAL A 176 3.83 -9.89 3.14
CA VAL A 176 3.57 -10.34 4.52
C VAL A 176 4.45 -9.69 5.58
N LYS A 177 5.50 -8.98 5.21
CA LYS A 177 6.29 -8.17 6.15
C LYS A 177 5.73 -6.75 6.20
N ILE A 178 5.85 -6.12 7.37
CA ILE A 178 5.52 -4.69 7.54
C ILE A 178 6.29 -3.87 6.50
N VAL A 179 5.57 -3.00 5.81
CA VAL A 179 6.17 -2.04 4.89
C VAL A 179 6.30 -0.69 5.58
N SER A 180 7.53 -0.25 5.85
CA SER A 180 7.80 1.09 6.36
C SER A 180 7.89 2.09 5.22
N ILE A 181 7.04 3.12 5.27
CA ILE A 181 6.94 4.18 4.26
C ILE A 181 7.59 5.45 4.82
N ALA A 182 8.80 5.74 4.39
CA ALA A 182 9.51 6.98 4.72
C ALA A 182 9.68 7.93 3.52
N SER A 183 9.25 7.49 2.33
CA SER A 183 9.34 8.23 1.08
C SER A 183 7.98 8.80 0.66
N SER A 184 8.01 9.82 -0.21
CA SER A 184 6.82 10.37 -0.84
C SER A 184 6.39 9.52 -2.04
N CYS A 185 5.15 9.73 -2.49
CA CYS A 185 4.64 9.10 -3.71
C CYS A 185 5.43 9.57 -4.96
N PRO A 186 5.62 8.70 -5.96
CA PRO A 186 5.08 7.34 -6.10
C PRO A 186 5.95 6.24 -5.47
N MET A 187 7.04 6.59 -4.79
CA MET A 187 8.04 5.63 -4.29
C MET A 187 7.60 4.90 -3.02
N SER A 188 6.56 5.38 -2.33
CA SER A 188 6.10 4.80 -1.07
C SER A 188 5.72 3.33 -1.22
N LEU A 189 4.90 3.00 -2.21
CA LEU A 189 4.60 1.63 -2.59
C LEU A 189 4.80 1.52 -4.11
N PRO A 190 5.98 1.07 -4.58
CA PRO A 190 6.36 1.07 -6.00
C PRO A 190 5.69 -0.09 -6.75
N ILE A 191 4.38 -0.22 -6.57
CA ILE A 191 3.55 -1.29 -7.14
C ILE A 191 2.26 -0.69 -7.65
N LYS A 192 1.85 -1.07 -8.85
CA LYS A 192 0.56 -0.70 -9.43
C LYS A 192 -0.10 -1.86 -10.19
N PRO A 193 -1.44 -1.90 -10.23
CA PRO A 193 -2.38 -1.13 -9.39
C PRO A 193 -2.38 -1.61 -7.93
N LYS A 194 -2.62 -0.72 -6.96
CA LYS A 194 -2.61 -1.09 -5.53
C LYS A 194 -3.81 -1.95 -5.13
N ALA A 195 -4.88 -1.90 -5.92
CA ALA A 195 -6.01 -2.81 -5.81
C ALA A 195 -5.66 -4.30 -6.01
N GLN A 196 -4.47 -4.64 -6.52
CA GLN A 196 -3.99 -6.02 -6.64
C GLN A 196 -3.02 -6.42 -5.52
N VAL A 197 -2.81 -5.55 -4.51
CA VAL A 197 -1.83 -5.77 -3.44
C VAL A 197 -2.54 -5.97 -2.11
N LYS A 198 -2.23 -7.07 -1.42
CA LYS A 198 -2.53 -7.29 0.00
C LYS A 198 -1.26 -7.02 0.81
N LEU A 199 -1.38 -6.26 1.89
CA LEU A 199 -0.30 -5.95 2.80
C LEU A 199 -0.62 -6.60 4.15
N GLU A 200 -0.57 -7.94 4.22
CA GLU A 200 -0.92 -8.69 5.44
C GLU A 200 -0.06 -8.29 6.65
N GLY A 201 1.21 -7.96 6.40
CA GLY A 201 2.10 -7.43 7.44
C GLY A 201 1.70 -6.02 7.90
N GLY A 202 0.82 -5.33 7.18
CA GLY A 202 0.47 -3.94 7.38
C GLY A 202 1.50 -2.96 6.83
N VAL A 203 1.17 -1.68 6.91
CA VAL A 203 2.00 -0.56 6.50
C VAL A 203 2.15 0.41 7.65
N GLN A 204 3.39 0.86 7.89
CA GLN A 204 3.66 1.96 8.80
C GLN A 204 4.13 3.17 8.01
N VAL A 205 3.41 4.29 8.10
CA VAL A 205 3.76 5.54 7.43
C VAL A 205 4.51 6.44 8.39
N GLU A 206 5.82 6.51 8.20
CA GLU A 206 6.73 7.30 9.04
C GLU A 206 6.60 8.80 8.76
N ALA A 207 7.08 9.61 9.69
CA ALA A 207 7.20 11.05 9.53
C ALA A 207 7.90 11.43 8.22
N GLY A 208 7.28 12.34 7.45
CA GLY A 208 7.74 12.75 6.12
C GLY A 208 7.39 11.78 4.97
N GLY A 209 6.98 10.55 5.29
CA GLY A 209 6.47 9.58 4.31
C GLY A 209 5.05 9.90 3.85
N THR A 210 4.71 9.48 2.63
CA THR A 210 3.33 9.57 2.11
C THR A 210 2.94 8.28 1.41
N LEU A 211 1.96 7.56 1.96
CA LEU A 211 1.33 6.42 1.30
C LEU A 211 0.16 6.92 0.43
N CYS A 212 0.26 6.82 -0.89
CA CYS A 212 -0.85 7.13 -1.79
C CYS A 212 -1.61 5.87 -2.16
N ILE A 213 -2.92 5.84 -1.95
CA ILE A 213 -3.79 4.71 -2.31
C ILE A 213 -4.82 5.14 -3.36
N ASP A 214 -4.98 4.30 -4.37
CA ASP A 214 -5.99 4.34 -5.44
C ASP A 214 -6.91 3.10 -5.36
N GLY A 215 -6.90 2.46 -4.19
CA GLY A 215 -7.53 1.19 -3.88
C GLY A 215 -6.81 0.53 -2.70
N TRP A 216 -7.51 -0.35 -1.98
CA TRP A 216 -6.95 -1.10 -0.86
C TRP A 216 -7.61 -2.46 -0.78
N LEU A 217 -6.80 -3.53 -0.73
CA LEU A 217 -7.34 -4.89 -0.68
C LEU A 217 -7.37 -5.41 0.75
N LYS A 218 -6.24 -5.34 1.46
CA LYS A 218 -6.10 -5.77 2.85
C LYS A 218 -4.78 -5.26 3.44
N GLY A 219 -4.75 -5.14 4.76
CA GLY A 219 -3.59 -4.73 5.55
C GLY A 219 -3.93 -3.60 6.52
N ASP A 220 -3.32 -3.63 7.69
CA ASP A 220 -3.44 -2.52 8.65
C ASP A 220 -2.58 -1.34 8.20
N ILE A 221 -3.03 -0.12 8.50
CA ILE A 221 -2.31 1.11 8.23
C ILE A 221 -2.04 1.81 9.56
N VAL A 222 -0.76 1.93 9.90
CA VAL A 222 -0.28 2.62 11.09
C VAL A 222 0.31 3.95 10.67
N LEU A 223 -0.23 5.06 11.18
CA LEU A 223 0.27 6.40 10.90
C LEU A 223 1.22 6.83 12.03
N ASN A 224 2.51 6.90 11.72
CA ASN A 224 3.57 7.30 12.64
C ASN A 224 4.19 8.64 12.23
N GLY A 225 3.35 9.66 12.06
CA GLY A 225 3.79 11.01 11.66
C GLY A 225 3.65 11.29 10.16
N GLY A 226 3.33 10.28 9.36
CA GLY A 226 3.23 10.37 7.92
C GLY A 226 1.88 10.81 7.38
N THR A 227 1.75 10.76 6.05
CA THR A 227 0.52 11.07 5.32
C THR A 227 -0.07 9.83 4.66
N LEU A 228 -1.35 9.53 4.90
CA LEU A 228 -2.15 8.67 4.03
C LEU A 228 -2.89 9.56 3.03
N GLN A 229 -2.59 9.42 1.73
CA GLN A 229 -3.27 10.13 0.66
C GLN A 229 -4.17 9.17 -0.13
N VAL A 230 -5.42 9.57 -0.38
CA VAL A 230 -6.41 8.80 -1.14
C VAL A 230 -6.66 9.51 -2.47
N ASP A 231 -6.17 8.90 -3.55
CA ASP A 231 -6.17 9.45 -4.91
C ASP A 231 -7.40 9.05 -5.72
N ASP A 232 -8.06 7.94 -5.35
CA ASP A 232 -9.30 7.49 -5.96
C ASP A 232 -10.26 6.91 -4.91
N ASP A 233 -11.53 6.73 -5.28
CA ASP A 233 -12.55 6.16 -4.41
C ASP A 233 -12.08 4.80 -3.86
N THR A 234 -11.91 4.72 -2.55
CA THR A 234 -11.28 3.58 -1.90
C THR A 234 -12.12 3.11 -0.73
N THR A 235 -12.27 1.78 -0.61
CA THR A 235 -12.88 1.15 0.57
C THR A 235 -11.81 0.37 1.33
N ILE A 236 -11.69 0.64 2.63
CA ILE A 236 -10.91 -0.16 3.56
C ILE A 236 -11.89 -1.00 4.39
N GLY A 237 -11.86 -2.31 4.14
CA GLY A 237 -12.75 -3.29 4.77
C GLY A 237 -12.48 -3.47 6.27
N SER A 238 -13.43 -4.11 6.96
CA SER A 238 -13.33 -4.39 8.40
C SER A 238 -12.21 -5.36 8.80
N SER A 239 -11.56 -6.01 7.83
CA SER A 239 -10.36 -6.82 8.02
C SER A 239 -9.07 -6.00 8.17
N SER A 240 -9.16 -4.67 8.07
CA SER A 240 -8.06 -3.74 8.14
C SER A 240 -8.32 -2.65 9.18
N ARG A 241 -7.27 -2.20 9.86
CA ARG A 241 -7.32 -1.15 10.87
C ARG A 241 -6.53 0.07 10.43
N ILE A 242 -7.02 1.27 10.76
CA ILE A 242 -6.22 2.50 10.73
C ILE A 242 -5.92 2.89 12.19
N SER A 243 -4.66 3.12 12.52
CA SER A 243 -4.22 3.54 13.86
C SER A 243 -3.20 4.66 13.79
N LEU A 244 -3.09 5.42 14.89
CA LEU A 244 -2.12 6.50 15.03
C LEU A 244 -1.10 6.16 16.12
N LEU A 245 0.17 6.33 15.80
CA LEU A 245 1.28 6.35 16.77
C LEU A 245 1.81 7.77 17.00
N SER A 246 1.60 8.66 16.03
CA SER A 246 1.97 10.07 16.13
C SER A 246 1.00 10.95 15.34
N SER A 247 1.10 12.26 15.52
CA SER A 247 0.30 13.26 14.80
C SER A 247 0.51 13.12 13.30
N SER A 248 -0.57 12.90 12.55
CA SER A 248 -0.50 12.41 11.17
C SER A 248 -1.53 13.08 10.26
N ILE A 249 -1.40 12.88 8.95
CA ILE A 249 -2.28 13.49 7.95
C ILE A 249 -3.05 12.39 7.21
N LEU A 250 -4.37 12.56 7.10
CA LEU A 250 -5.21 11.86 6.16
C LEU A 250 -5.71 12.86 5.11
N LYS A 251 -5.27 12.70 3.87
CA LYS A 251 -5.59 13.57 2.75
C LYS A 251 -6.44 12.82 1.74
N ILE A 252 -7.67 13.25 1.52
CA ILE A 252 -8.56 12.66 0.52
C ILE A 252 -8.72 13.68 -0.59
N VAL A 253 -8.31 13.31 -1.81
CA VAL A 253 -8.38 14.19 -2.97
C VAL A 253 -9.81 14.66 -3.23
N THR A 254 -9.94 15.89 -3.72
CA THR A 254 -11.23 16.53 -3.98
C THR A 254 -12.14 15.65 -4.84
N GLY A 255 -13.38 15.47 -4.38
CA GLY A 255 -14.38 14.64 -5.07
C GLY A 255 -14.17 13.13 -4.91
N LYS A 256 -13.16 12.68 -4.14
CA LYS A 256 -12.95 11.27 -3.80
C LYS A 256 -13.48 10.94 -2.43
N THR A 257 -13.77 9.66 -2.21
CA THR A 257 -14.27 9.13 -0.95
C THR A 257 -13.36 8.03 -0.42
N LEU A 258 -12.99 8.13 0.86
CA LEU A 258 -12.49 6.98 1.64
C LEU A 258 -13.64 6.42 2.47
N ALA A 259 -14.05 5.19 2.19
CA ALA A 259 -14.98 4.44 3.03
C ALA A 259 -14.21 3.47 3.92
N TYR A 260 -14.22 3.71 5.23
CA TYR A 260 -13.60 2.87 6.23
C TYR A 260 -14.68 2.16 7.05
N SER A 261 -14.57 0.83 7.14
CA SER A 261 -15.53 -0.04 7.82
C SER A 261 -14.89 -0.87 8.94
N GLY A 262 -13.66 -0.53 9.33
CA GLY A 262 -13.01 -1.12 10.50
C GLY A 262 -13.51 -0.52 11.80
N SER A 263 -12.80 -0.81 12.88
CA SER A 263 -13.09 -0.23 14.20
C SER A 263 -12.89 1.28 14.19
N ALA A 264 -13.72 2.01 14.94
CA ALA A 264 -13.57 3.46 15.13
C ALA A 264 -12.12 3.85 15.46
N ILE A 265 -11.66 4.96 14.88
CA ILE A 265 -10.27 5.41 15.03
C ILE A 265 -10.18 6.30 16.27
N SER A 266 -9.47 5.83 17.28
CA SER A 266 -9.04 6.63 18.43
C SER A 266 -7.92 7.57 18.03
N VAL A 267 -8.09 8.88 18.27
CA VAL A 267 -7.05 9.88 17.96
C VAL A 267 -5.89 9.78 18.96
N GLY A 268 -6.16 9.44 20.22
CA GLY A 268 -5.16 9.39 21.30
C GLY A 268 -4.53 10.76 21.55
N ALA A 269 -3.35 10.79 22.15
CA ALA A 269 -2.60 12.02 22.43
C ALA A 269 -1.92 12.60 21.16
N ASN A 270 -2.70 12.79 20.09
CA ASN A 270 -2.20 13.20 18.78
C ASN A 270 -3.10 14.23 18.11
N THR A 271 -2.55 14.93 17.12
CA THR A 271 -3.33 15.66 16.12
C THR A 271 -3.52 14.81 14.87
N LEU A 272 -4.77 14.55 14.47
CA LEU A 272 -5.09 14.02 13.15
C LEU A 272 -5.51 15.18 12.25
N THR A 273 -4.80 15.38 11.14
CA THR A 273 -5.16 16.38 10.13
C THR A 273 -5.95 15.72 9.01
N LEU A 274 -7.17 16.19 8.75
CA LEU A 274 -8.02 15.76 7.65
C LEU A 274 -8.08 16.85 6.58
N SER A 275 -7.73 16.51 5.34
CA SER A 275 -7.60 17.52 4.27
C SER A 275 -7.91 17.00 2.87
N GLY A 276 -7.89 17.90 1.88
CA GLY A 276 -7.82 17.57 0.44
C GLY A 276 -9.12 17.77 -0.35
N GLY A 277 -10.23 18.11 0.31
CA GLY A 277 -11.52 18.40 -0.32
C GLY A 277 -12.41 17.18 -0.55
N GLY A 278 -11.97 15.98 -0.17
CA GLY A 278 -12.73 14.74 -0.30
C GLY A 278 -13.71 14.46 0.85
N SER A 279 -14.25 13.24 0.86
CA SER A 279 -15.16 12.73 1.89
C SER A 279 -14.54 11.55 2.63
N PHE A 280 -14.56 11.60 3.97
CA PHE A 280 -14.17 10.49 4.82
C PHE A 280 -15.40 9.89 5.51
N VAL A 281 -15.78 8.68 5.10
CA VAL A 281 -16.74 7.86 5.84
C VAL A 281 -15.91 6.97 6.77
N SER A 282 -15.66 7.47 7.98
CA SER A 282 -14.73 6.87 8.93
C SER A 282 -15.32 5.69 9.71
N GLY A 283 -16.65 5.56 9.77
CA GLY A 283 -17.29 4.64 10.72
C GLY A 283 -17.15 5.08 12.18
N GLY A 284 -16.61 6.29 12.41
CA GLY A 284 -16.42 6.92 13.71
C GLY A 284 -14.98 7.32 14.00
N LEU A 285 -14.76 8.61 14.30
CA LEU A 285 -13.56 9.10 14.99
C LEU A 285 -13.85 9.41 16.46
N THR A 286 -12.91 9.12 17.36
CA THR A 286 -13.07 9.41 18.79
C THR A 286 -11.91 10.27 19.31
N LEU A 287 -12.25 11.45 19.85
CA LEU A 287 -11.36 12.26 20.69
C LEU A 287 -11.36 11.65 22.10
N ASN A 288 -10.33 10.89 22.41
CA ASN A 288 -10.31 9.97 23.55
C ASN A 288 -9.17 10.24 24.54
N ASP A 289 -8.51 11.39 24.41
CA ASP A 289 -7.39 11.82 25.23
C ASP A 289 -7.40 13.34 25.39
N ALA A 290 -6.81 13.86 26.47
CA ALA A 290 -6.67 15.30 26.73
C ALA A 290 -5.97 16.04 25.58
N ASP A 291 -5.01 15.39 24.94
CA ASP A 291 -4.23 15.94 23.82
C ASP A 291 -4.82 15.57 22.45
N SER A 292 -5.97 14.88 22.39
CA SER A 292 -6.65 14.59 21.13
C SER A 292 -7.07 15.87 20.42
N LYS A 293 -6.63 16.05 19.17
CA LYS A 293 -7.01 17.17 18.31
C LYS A 293 -7.36 16.70 16.91
N LEU A 294 -8.43 17.23 16.34
CA LEU A 294 -8.77 17.05 14.93
C LEU A 294 -8.62 18.38 14.19
N LEU A 295 -7.70 18.42 13.23
CA LEU A 295 -7.54 19.58 12.35
C LEU A 295 -8.28 19.31 11.03
N LEU A 296 -9.24 20.16 10.69
CA LEU A 296 -10.08 20.08 9.51
C LEU A 296 -9.69 21.15 8.49
N ASN A 297 -9.25 20.71 7.31
CA ASN A 297 -8.80 21.60 6.25
C ASN A 297 -9.44 21.24 4.91
N SER A 298 -10.68 21.70 4.71
CA SER A 298 -11.52 21.39 3.54
C SER A 298 -11.82 19.89 3.44
N ILE A 299 -12.69 19.37 4.29
CA ILE A 299 -13.07 17.95 4.28
C ILE A 299 -14.54 17.77 4.65
N THR A 300 -15.17 16.71 4.15
CA THR A 300 -16.43 16.18 4.70
C THR A 300 -16.13 14.91 5.51
N LEU A 301 -16.61 14.86 6.75
CA LEU A 301 -16.46 13.73 7.66
C LEU A 301 -17.84 13.25 8.12
N ASP A 302 -18.01 11.94 8.28
CA ASP A 302 -19.27 11.33 8.72
C ASP A 302 -19.54 11.55 10.22
N SER A 303 -18.64 11.12 11.10
CA SER A 303 -18.91 11.19 12.54
C SER A 303 -17.68 11.35 13.42
N VAL A 304 -17.85 12.15 14.47
CA VAL A 304 -16.88 12.36 15.54
C VAL A 304 -17.58 12.25 16.88
N SER A 305 -16.91 11.63 17.86
CA SER A 305 -17.37 11.55 19.23
C SER A 305 -16.27 11.91 20.22
N THR A 306 -16.66 12.34 21.43
CA THR A 306 -15.73 12.67 22.51
C THR A 306 -15.91 11.70 23.67
N SER A 307 -14.84 11.05 24.12
CA SER A 307 -14.85 10.17 25.29
C SER A 307 -13.93 10.63 26.42
N SER A 308 -13.32 11.80 26.27
CA SER A 308 -12.49 12.52 27.25
C SER A 308 -12.59 14.01 26.96
N ASP A 309 -12.24 14.86 27.94
CA ASP A 309 -11.84 16.23 27.63
C ASP A 309 -10.68 16.18 26.63
N SER A 310 -10.62 17.15 25.71
CA SER A 310 -9.69 17.11 24.58
C SER A 310 -9.28 18.52 24.13
N LEU A 311 -8.29 18.61 23.22
CA LEU A 311 -7.99 19.84 22.49
C LEU A 311 -9.02 20.13 21.38
N GLY A 312 -9.93 19.19 21.11
CA GLY A 312 -11.12 19.42 20.32
C GLY A 312 -10.86 19.52 18.81
N LEU A 313 -11.59 20.43 18.17
CA LEU A 313 -11.61 20.64 16.73
C LEU A 313 -10.95 21.97 16.36
N ASP A 314 -10.16 21.95 15.30
CA ASP A 314 -9.52 23.13 14.72
C ASP A 314 -9.83 23.20 13.22
N VAL A 315 -10.48 24.26 12.78
CA VAL A 315 -11.08 24.37 11.44
C VAL A 315 -10.43 25.51 10.67
N ASP A 316 -9.35 25.16 9.96
CA ASP A 316 -8.57 26.08 9.11
C ASP A 316 -9.31 26.47 7.82
N ASN A 317 -10.15 25.56 7.31
CA ASN A 317 -10.98 25.81 6.13
C ASN A 317 -12.36 25.17 6.27
N ASN A 318 -13.31 25.72 5.51
CA ASN A 318 -14.70 25.26 5.51
C ASN A 318 -14.79 23.74 5.41
N SER A 319 -15.39 23.14 6.44
CA SER A 319 -15.45 21.69 6.58
C SER A 319 -16.82 21.28 7.13
N THR A 320 -17.13 20.01 6.98
CA THR A 320 -18.41 19.43 7.40
C THR A 320 -18.16 18.22 8.27
N ILE A 321 -18.76 18.19 9.47
CA ILE A 321 -18.91 16.95 10.25
C ILE A 321 -20.39 16.63 10.29
N THR A 322 -20.79 15.53 9.68
CA THR A 322 -22.21 15.18 9.57
C THR A 322 -22.84 14.97 10.95
N ALA A 323 -22.14 14.29 11.87
CA ALA A 323 -22.56 14.14 13.25
C ALA A 323 -21.38 14.27 14.23
N LEU A 324 -21.38 15.33 15.05
CA LEU A 324 -20.48 15.49 16.19
C LEU A 324 -21.24 15.21 17.48
N SER A 325 -20.79 14.23 18.27
CA SER A 325 -21.35 13.89 19.58
C SER A 325 -20.44 14.36 20.70
N VAL A 326 -20.91 15.32 21.49
CA VAL A 326 -20.17 15.97 22.59
C VAL A 326 -20.72 15.50 23.94
N GLY A 327 -19.85 14.91 24.74
CA GLY A 327 -20.12 14.53 26.13
C GLY A 327 -19.08 15.03 27.14
N HIS A 328 -18.05 15.72 26.66
CA HIS A 328 -16.88 16.18 27.42
C HIS A 328 -16.49 17.59 26.98
N ILE A 329 -15.52 18.23 27.65
CA ILE A 329 -15.03 19.55 27.25
C ILE A 329 -14.35 19.43 25.88
N THR A 330 -14.92 20.14 24.90
CA THR A 330 -14.53 20.06 23.49
C THR A 330 -14.41 21.46 22.92
N PRO A 331 -13.19 22.01 22.86
CA PRO A 331 -12.87 23.19 22.08
C PRO A 331 -13.26 23.03 20.62
N VAL A 332 -13.80 24.08 20.02
CA VAL A 332 -14.06 24.19 18.58
C VAL A 332 -13.55 25.57 18.16
N SER A 333 -12.34 25.57 17.61
CA SER A 333 -11.72 26.72 16.97
C SER A 333 -12.11 26.72 15.50
N VAL A 334 -12.90 27.70 15.08
CA VAL A 334 -13.20 27.93 13.67
C VAL A 334 -12.51 29.22 13.26
N ALA A 335 -11.60 29.13 12.28
CA ALA A 335 -10.85 30.28 11.81
C ALA A 335 -11.78 31.38 11.28
N ALA A 336 -11.35 32.63 11.41
CA ALA A 336 -12.13 33.80 10.99
C ALA A 336 -12.59 33.70 9.52
N GLY A 337 -13.88 33.92 9.28
CA GLY A 337 -14.48 33.82 7.95
C GLY A 337 -14.62 32.38 7.42
N LYS A 338 -14.34 31.37 8.23
CA LYS A 338 -14.58 29.96 7.94
C LYS A 338 -15.81 29.44 8.65
N SER A 339 -16.28 28.27 8.22
CA SER A 339 -17.44 27.61 8.80
C SER A 339 -17.22 26.12 9.06
N LEU A 340 -17.71 25.64 10.20
CA LEU A 340 -17.96 24.22 10.44
C LEU A 340 -19.46 23.96 10.28
N SER A 341 -19.85 23.04 9.40
CA SER A 341 -21.26 22.70 9.16
C SER A 341 -21.60 21.25 9.52
N GLY A 342 -22.90 20.93 9.54
CA GLY A 342 -23.44 19.59 9.84
C GLY A 342 -24.32 19.60 11.09
N ALA A 343 -24.16 18.60 11.96
CA ALA A 343 -24.93 18.50 13.20
C ALA A 343 -24.04 18.28 14.42
N VAL A 344 -24.39 18.92 15.52
CA VAL A 344 -23.75 18.76 16.83
C VAL A 344 -24.80 18.34 17.84
N THR A 345 -24.56 17.25 18.55
CA THR A 345 -25.37 16.78 19.67
C THR A 345 -24.55 16.93 20.94
N VAL A 346 -25.04 17.71 21.91
CA VAL A 346 -24.41 17.90 23.21
C VAL A 346 -25.25 17.22 24.28
N THR A 347 -24.71 16.18 24.92
CA THR A 347 -25.39 15.46 26.00
C THR A 347 -24.83 15.80 27.38
N ALA A 348 -23.57 16.20 27.44
CA ALA A 348 -22.84 16.59 28.65
C ALA A 348 -21.58 17.39 28.26
N GLY A 349 -20.81 17.83 29.25
CA GLY A 349 -19.56 18.58 29.02
C GLY A 349 -19.80 20.01 28.53
N SER A 350 -18.85 20.54 27.77
CA SER A 350 -18.90 21.90 27.23
C SER A 350 -18.47 21.91 25.76
N LEU A 351 -19.29 22.51 24.89
CA LEU A 351 -18.92 22.87 23.53
C LEU A 351 -18.34 24.30 23.58
N LYS A 352 -17.01 24.41 23.51
CA LYS A 352 -16.27 25.66 23.73
C LYS A 352 -15.89 26.34 22.42
N LEU A 353 -16.49 27.48 22.09
CA LEU A 353 -16.17 28.26 20.89
C LEU A 353 -15.04 29.25 21.22
N ASN A 354 -13.85 28.98 20.66
CA ASN A 354 -12.62 29.68 21.05
C ASN A 354 -12.12 30.69 20.00
N GLU A 355 -12.79 30.78 18.84
CA GLU A 355 -12.42 31.67 17.75
C GLU A 355 -13.64 32.27 17.06
N THR A 356 -13.39 33.31 16.25
CA THR A 356 -14.44 34.17 15.66
C THR A 356 -15.20 33.59 14.46
N GLY A 357 -14.88 32.35 14.04
CA GLY A 357 -15.54 31.71 12.91
C GLY A 357 -17.01 31.37 13.17
N THR A 358 -17.64 30.75 12.16
CA THR A 358 -19.05 30.39 12.23
C THR A 358 -19.23 28.89 12.50
N LEU A 359 -19.93 28.55 13.57
CA LEU A 359 -20.52 27.23 13.73
C LEU A 359 -21.86 27.21 12.99
N ALA A 360 -21.86 26.70 11.77
CA ALA A 360 -23.02 26.59 10.88
C ALA A 360 -23.76 25.26 11.02
N SER A 361 -23.58 24.58 12.16
CA SER A 361 -24.20 23.29 12.45
C SER A 361 -25.53 23.44 13.17
N THR A 362 -26.47 22.53 12.92
CA THR A 362 -27.62 22.38 13.82
C THR A 362 -27.13 21.84 15.16
N ILE A 363 -27.53 22.45 16.26
CA ILE A 363 -27.11 22.06 17.61
C ILE A 363 -28.33 21.52 18.36
N ALA A 364 -28.24 20.28 18.83
CA ALA A 364 -29.23 19.64 19.68
C ALA A 364 -28.61 19.38 21.06
N MET A 365 -29.16 20.00 22.11
CA MET A 365 -28.63 19.89 23.47
C MET A 365 -29.62 19.20 24.40
N SER A 366 -29.17 18.15 25.09
CA SER A 366 -29.92 17.50 26.17
C SER A 366 -29.25 17.68 27.54
N GLY A 367 -28.24 18.55 27.61
CA GLY A 367 -27.46 18.88 28.79
C GLY A 367 -26.18 19.63 28.39
N GLY A 368 -25.31 19.90 29.36
CA GLY A 368 -24.01 20.55 29.15
C GLY A 368 -24.08 22.06 28.93
N THR A 369 -22.95 22.60 28.48
CA THR A 369 -22.74 24.04 28.27
C THR A 369 -22.40 24.33 26.81
N LEU A 370 -23.03 25.35 26.22
CA LEU A 370 -22.53 26.04 25.04
C LEU A 370 -21.76 27.26 25.53
N ASP A 371 -20.44 27.24 25.37
CA ASP A 371 -19.52 28.18 26.00
C ASP A 371 -18.80 29.00 24.92
N ALA A 372 -19.02 30.31 24.92
CA ALA A 372 -18.41 31.23 23.98
C ALA A 372 -17.30 32.05 24.65
N ASP A 373 -16.07 31.54 24.56
CA ASP A 373 -14.85 32.19 25.04
C ASP A 373 -14.42 33.37 24.14
N GLU A 374 -14.84 33.35 22.87
CA GLU A 374 -14.60 34.42 21.89
C GLU A 374 -15.89 34.84 21.17
N SER A 375 -15.91 36.03 20.56
CA SER A 375 -17.08 36.50 19.81
C SER A 375 -17.30 35.62 18.57
N SER A 376 -18.36 34.82 18.60
CA SER A 376 -18.60 33.70 17.67
C SER A 376 -20.01 33.76 17.08
N THR A 377 -20.22 33.10 15.94
CA THR A 377 -21.55 33.00 15.31
C THR A 377 -22.04 31.55 15.30
N VAL A 378 -23.25 31.31 15.81
CA VAL A 378 -23.99 30.06 15.63
C VAL A 378 -25.12 30.31 14.66
N SER A 379 -24.96 29.87 13.41
CA SER A 379 -25.95 30.15 12.34
C SER A 379 -26.93 29.01 12.08
N GLY A 380 -26.70 27.83 12.67
CA GLY A 380 -27.63 26.72 12.62
C GLY A 380 -28.71 26.79 13.71
N VAL A 381 -29.72 25.94 13.60
CA VAL A 381 -30.79 25.84 14.60
C VAL A 381 -30.22 25.30 15.91
N LEU A 382 -30.39 26.02 17.01
CA LEU A 382 -30.19 25.53 18.37
C LEU A 382 -31.53 25.00 18.91
N SER A 383 -31.54 23.76 19.36
CA SER A 383 -32.68 23.12 20.03
C SER A 383 -32.23 22.46 21.33
N HIS A 384 -33.11 22.43 22.33
CA HIS A 384 -32.82 21.77 23.59
C HIS A 384 -34.02 20.99 24.11
N SER A 385 -33.75 19.88 24.80
CA SER A 385 -34.77 19.00 25.39
C SER A 385 -34.70 18.89 26.92
N ALA A 386 -33.69 19.50 27.53
CA ALA A 386 -33.47 19.55 28.97
C ALA A 386 -32.87 20.92 29.35
N ASP A 387 -32.53 21.09 30.63
CA ASP A 387 -31.81 22.25 31.12
C ASP A 387 -30.40 22.27 30.53
N ILE A 388 -29.99 23.44 30.03
CA ILE A 388 -28.68 23.70 29.43
C ILE A 388 -28.12 25.01 29.97
N THR A 389 -26.80 25.17 29.85
CA THR A 389 -26.13 26.45 30.10
C THR A 389 -25.66 27.04 28.79
N ILE A 390 -25.90 28.34 28.60
CA ILE A 390 -25.20 29.13 27.59
C ILE A 390 -24.32 30.10 28.37
N ASP A 391 -23.02 29.94 28.24
CA ASP A 391 -22.01 30.80 28.86
C ASP A 391 -21.38 31.67 27.77
N VAL A 392 -21.28 32.96 28.05
CA VAL A 392 -20.68 33.94 27.13
C VAL A 392 -19.72 34.78 27.95
N ALA A 393 -18.43 34.69 27.62
CA ALA A 393 -17.40 35.38 28.35
C ALA A 393 -17.60 36.91 28.32
N ASP A 394 -17.10 37.60 29.36
CA ASP A 394 -17.21 39.05 29.49
C ASP A 394 -16.74 39.79 28.23
N ASN A 395 -17.55 40.74 27.76
CA ASN A 395 -17.31 41.53 26.55
C ASN A 395 -17.25 40.72 25.24
N LYS A 396 -17.71 39.46 25.23
CA LYS A 396 -17.90 38.67 24.01
C LYS A 396 -19.35 38.72 23.55
N THR A 397 -19.57 38.33 22.30
CA THR A 397 -20.91 38.23 21.70
C THR A 397 -21.07 36.86 21.07
N LEU A 398 -22.13 36.15 21.44
CA LEU A 398 -22.61 34.98 20.72
C LEU A 398 -23.81 35.42 19.86
N THR A 399 -23.65 35.34 18.54
CA THR A 399 -24.70 35.71 17.57
C THR A 399 -25.46 34.50 17.07
#